data_AF-A0A9W8XAI7-F1
#
_entry.id   AF-A0A9W8XAI7-F1
#
_cell.length_a   1.000
_cell.length_b   1.000
_cell.length_c   1.000
_cell.angle_alpha   90.00
_cell.angle_beta   90.00
_cell.angle_gamma   90.00
#
_symmetry.space_group_name_H-M   'P 1'
#
loop_
_entity.id
_entity.type
_entity.pdbx_description
1 polymer ?
#
loop_
_entity_poly.entity_id
_entity_poly.type
_entity_poly.pdbx_seq_one_letter_code
_entity_poly.pdbx_strand_id
1 'polypeptide(L)'
;MAEESKTQTLAKMHSYTDPSAYVQNYTSPRMTARQLKYFFARLQRSTLALVLNKLQQIFKSSKGCDKWLAAFVAVVGMAMAHEDQQKTIHQVMATRAVTEGFDPRDAQAQADIANREVDQRMNFVSQIFRWKYNRKCNPLRDCEQDWEKEAGFGDETSVTFVRSVAQLVKENIDYLQQRQGISISPANQGKYTARLVAPFLLSFWLPQ
;
A
#
# COMPACT_ATOMS: atom_id res chain seq x y z
N MET A 1 -9.85 -24.08 -39.71
CA MET A 1 -9.52 -23.12 -38.65
C MET A 1 -9.74 -23.84 -37.32
N ALA A 2 -8.67 -24.36 -36.72
CA ALA A 2 -8.80 -25.08 -35.46
C ALA A 2 -8.75 -24.06 -34.31
N GLU A 3 -9.74 -24.11 -33.42
CA GLU A 3 -9.71 -23.39 -32.14
C GLU A 3 -8.44 -23.78 -31.40
N GLU A 4 -7.51 -22.84 -31.28
CA GLU A 4 -6.32 -23.03 -30.47
C GLU A 4 -6.75 -23.17 -29.02
N SER A 5 -6.53 -24.35 -28.44
CA SER A 5 -6.87 -24.62 -27.05
C SER A 5 -6.02 -23.73 -26.13
N LYS A 6 -6.62 -23.20 -25.06
CA LYS A 6 -5.97 -22.38 -24.03
C LYS A 6 -4.61 -22.95 -23.57
N THR A 7 -4.48 -24.27 -23.47
CA THR A 7 -3.23 -24.95 -23.10
C THR A 7 -2.12 -24.82 -24.16
N GLN A 8 -2.45 -24.83 -25.44
CA GLN A 8 -1.49 -24.64 -26.55
C GLN A 8 -0.98 -23.20 -26.60
N THR A 9 -1.86 -22.21 -26.42
CA THR A 9 -1.47 -20.80 -26.33
C THR A 9 -0.56 -20.54 -25.12
N LEU A 10 -0.91 -21.11 -23.96
CA LEU A 10 -0.09 -21.00 -22.74
C LEU A 10 1.30 -21.67 -22.92
N ALA A 11 1.37 -22.84 -23.55
CA ALA A 11 2.65 -23.51 -23.82
C ALA A 11 3.59 -22.66 -24.69
N LYS A 12 3.06 -21.99 -25.74
CA LYS A 12 3.83 -21.05 -26.59
C LYS A 12 4.32 -19.81 -25.83
N MET A 13 3.64 -19.41 -24.76
CA MET A 13 4.06 -18.28 -23.90
C MET A 13 5.23 -18.65 -22.97
N HIS A 14 5.40 -19.94 -22.63
CA HIS A 14 6.46 -20.39 -21.73
C HIS A 14 7.85 -20.46 -22.39
N SER A 15 7.91 -20.84 -23.68
CA SER A 15 9.17 -20.91 -24.44
C SER A 15 9.19 -19.84 -25.53
N TYR A 16 9.70 -18.66 -25.19
CA TYR A 16 9.97 -17.64 -26.19
C TYR A 16 11.28 -17.98 -26.93
N THR A 17 11.24 -18.99 -27.79
CA THR A 17 12.42 -19.51 -28.50
C THR A 17 12.64 -18.83 -29.85
N ASP A 18 11.58 -18.37 -30.54
CA ASP A 18 11.70 -17.77 -31.87
C ASP A 18 10.54 -16.79 -32.19
N PRO A 19 10.81 -15.56 -32.68
CA PRO A 19 9.80 -14.62 -33.19
C PRO A 19 8.87 -15.19 -34.28
N SER A 20 9.29 -16.22 -35.03
CA SER A 20 8.50 -16.86 -36.09
C SER A 20 7.33 -17.72 -35.57
N ALA A 21 7.29 -18.01 -34.26
CA ALA A 21 6.26 -18.86 -33.64
C ALA A 21 4.88 -18.17 -33.50
N TYR A 22 4.79 -16.87 -33.78
CA TYR A 22 3.56 -16.09 -33.71
C TYR A 22 3.05 -15.80 -35.13
N VAL A 23 1.85 -16.30 -35.44
CA VAL A 23 1.23 -16.29 -36.80
C VAL A 23 0.94 -14.88 -37.33
N GLN A 24 0.95 -13.88 -36.44
CA GLN A 24 0.70 -12.47 -36.75
C GLN A 24 1.83 -11.66 -36.12
N ASN A 25 2.25 -10.57 -36.78
CA ASN A 25 3.28 -9.60 -36.35
C ASN A 25 2.94 -8.85 -35.04
N TYR A 26 2.34 -9.52 -34.06
CA TYR A 26 1.99 -8.98 -32.76
C TYR A 26 3.20 -8.95 -31.83
N THR A 27 3.23 -7.93 -30.99
CA THR A 27 4.14 -7.84 -29.85
C THR A 27 4.02 -9.10 -29.01
N SER A 28 5.15 -9.71 -28.69
CA SER A 28 5.13 -10.95 -27.92
C SER A 28 4.43 -10.81 -26.58
N PRO A 29 3.80 -11.87 -26.08
CA PRO A 29 3.20 -11.85 -24.75
C PRO A 29 4.18 -11.43 -23.65
N ARG A 30 5.45 -11.84 -23.75
CA ARG A 30 6.52 -11.42 -22.82
C ARG A 30 6.82 -9.93 -22.91
N MET A 31 6.88 -9.36 -24.12
CA MET A 31 7.09 -7.93 -24.32
C MET A 31 5.87 -7.13 -23.88
N THR A 32 4.65 -7.56 -24.21
CA THR A 32 3.41 -6.95 -23.73
C THR A 32 3.33 -6.95 -22.21
N ALA A 33 3.64 -8.07 -21.54
CA ALA A 33 3.69 -8.14 -20.09
C ALA A 33 4.75 -7.19 -19.49
N ARG A 34 5.93 -7.04 -20.14
CA ARG A 34 6.95 -6.08 -19.70
C ARG A 34 6.48 -4.64 -19.84
N GLN A 35 5.82 -4.29 -20.95
CA GLN A 35 5.27 -2.96 -21.18
C GLN A 35 4.16 -2.61 -20.17
N LEU A 36 3.26 -3.56 -19.88
CA LEU A 36 2.23 -3.38 -18.86
C LEU A 36 2.84 -3.17 -17.47
N LYS A 37 3.79 -4.02 -17.05
CA LYS A 37 4.49 -3.86 -15.77
C LYS A 37 5.18 -2.49 -15.67
N TYR A 38 5.87 -2.07 -16.73
CA TYR A 38 6.51 -0.76 -16.79
C TYR A 38 5.51 0.40 -16.69
N PHE A 39 4.42 0.32 -17.46
CA PHE A 39 3.35 1.32 -17.44
C PHE A 39 2.71 1.44 -16.05
N PHE A 40 2.31 0.32 -15.44
CA PHE A 40 1.70 0.33 -14.10
C PHE A 40 2.69 0.80 -13.02
N ALA A 41 3.97 0.42 -13.09
CA ALA A 41 4.97 0.93 -12.16
C ALA A 41 5.13 2.46 -12.27
N ARG A 42 5.11 3.00 -13.50
CA ARG A 42 5.18 4.45 -13.74
C ARG A 42 3.91 5.16 -13.26
N LEU A 43 2.74 4.59 -13.51
CA LEU A 43 1.46 5.11 -13.04
C LEU A 43 1.41 5.13 -11.51
N GLN A 44 1.79 4.02 -10.86
CA GLN A 44 1.86 3.92 -9.40
C GLN A 44 2.76 5.00 -8.81
N ARG A 45 3.98 5.18 -9.36
CA ARG A 45 4.91 6.22 -8.89
C ARG A 45 4.33 7.63 -9.05
N SER A 46 3.68 7.90 -10.18
CA SER A 46 3.05 9.19 -10.44
C SER A 46 1.90 9.47 -9.48
N THR A 47 1.01 8.50 -9.27
CA THR A 47 -0.12 8.61 -8.34
C THR A 47 0.36 8.78 -6.90
N LEU A 48 1.35 7.99 -6.47
CA LEU A 48 1.92 8.12 -5.12
C LEU A 48 2.52 9.51 -4.89
N ALA A 49 3.25 10.06 -5.87
CA ALA A 49 3.79 11.42 -5.78
C ALA A 49 2.67 12.47 -5.69
N LEU A 50 1.58 12.30 -6.45
CA LEU A 50 0.41 13.19 -6.37
C LEU A 50 -0.25 13.14 -4.99
N VAL A 51 -0.45 11.94 -4.43
CA VAL A 51 -1.03 11.76 -3.09
C VAL A 51 -0.13 12.38 -2.02
N LEU A 52 1.19 12.13 -2.07
CA LEU A 52 2.15 12.73 -1.13
C LEU A 52 2.17 14.26 -1.21
N ASN A 53 2.17 14.82 -2.42
CA ASN A 53 2.11 16.27 -2.60
C ASN A 53 0.80 16.86 -2.04
N LYS A 54 -0.33 16.18 -2.25
CA LYS A 54 -1.61 16.60 -1.68
C LYS A 54 -1.63 16.50 -0.15
N LEU A 55 -1.07 15.43 0.40
CA LEU A 55 -0.93 15.27 1.84
C LEU A 55 -0.05 16.37 2.44
N GLN A 56 1.07 16.69 1.80
CA GLN A 56 1.95 17.79 2.22
C GLN A 56 1.23 19.14 2.18
N GLN A 57 0.43 19.40 1.14
CA GLN A 57 -0.40 20.60 1.05
C GLN A 57 -1.40 20.65 2.21
N ILE A 58 -2.13 19.56 2.47
CA ILE A 58 -3.08 19.45 3.58
C ILE A 58 -2.39 19.72 4.91
N PHE A 59 -1.25 19.10 5.19
CA PHE A 59 -0.53 19.30 6.44
C PHE A 59 -0.03 20.74 6.62
N LYS A 60 0.32 21.44 5.54
CA LYS A 60 0.75 22.85 5.58
C LYS A 60 -0.42 23.83 5.76
N SER A 61 -1.52 23.66 5.03
CA SER A 61 -2.57 24.69 4.92
C SER A 61 -3.79 24.48 5.82
N SER A 62 -4.08 23.24 6.25
CA SER A 62 -5.27 22.96 7.07
C SER A 62 -5.18 23.59 8.46
N LYS A 63 -6.33 24.05 8.96
CA LYS A 63 -6.51 24.57 10.33
C LYS A 63 -7.47 23.66 11.10
N GLY A 64 -7.12 23.33 12.34
CA GLY A 64 -7.97 22.46 13.18
C GLY A 64 -8.11 21.07 12.58
N CYS A 65 -9.34 20.58 12.49
CA CYS A 65 -9.69 19.27 11.94
C CYS A 65 -10.09 19.33 10.45
N ASP A 66 -9.94 20.50 9.82
CA ASP A 66 -10.18 20.63 8.39
C ASP A 66 -9.26 19.66 7.62
N LYS A 67 -9.84 18.99 6.63
CA LYS A 67 -9.21 17.91 5.85
C LYS A 67 -8.69 16.71 6.64
N TRP A 68 -9.05 16.55 7.92
CA TRP A 68 -8.64 15.38 8.72
C TRP A 68 -9.03 14.08 8.02
N LEU A 69 -10.27 13.97 7.55
CA LEU A 69 -10.78 12.77 6.88
C LEU A 69 -10.02 12.46 5.58
N ALA A 70 -9.79 13.48 4.76
CA ALA A 70 -9.03 13.34 3.52
C ALA A 70 -7.58 12.88 3.79
N ALA A 71 -6.93 13.46 4.80
CA ALA A 71 -5.59 13.05 5.23
C ALA A 71 -5.59 11.62 5.79
N PHE A 72 -6.58 11.27 6.61
CA PHE A 72 -6.72 9.94 7.19
C PHE A 72 -6.84 8.87 6.09
N VAL A 73 -7.76 9.05 5.15
CA VAL A 73 -7.95 8.12 4.02
C VAL A 73 -6.70 8.03 3.16
N ALA A 74 -6.03 9.15 2.89
CA ALA A 74 -4.77 9.14 2.13
C ALA A 74 -3.67 8.34 2.84
N VAL A 75 -3.52 8.50 4.17
CA VAL A 75 -2.51 7.77 4.96
C VAL A 75 -2.81 6.27 4.99
N VAL A 76 -4.08 5.87 5.22
CA VAL A 76 -4.49 4.45 5.17
C VAL A 76 -4.26 3.85 3.78
N GLY A 77 -4.69 4.55 2.72
CA GLY A 77 -4.51 4.07 1.35
C GLY A 77 -3.05 3.93 0.95
N MET A 78 -2.18 4.86 1.38
CA MET A 78 -0.73 4.72 1.19
C MET A 78 -0.14 3.55 1.96
N ALA A 79 -0.55 3.32 3.21
CA ALA A 79 -0.09 2.18 3.99
C ALA A 79 -0.43 0.85 3.29
N MET A 80 -1.67 0.70 2.82
CA MET A 80 -2.11 -0.47 2.05
C MET A 80 -1.30 -0.65 0.75
N ALA A 81 -1.11 0.43 -0.01
CA ALA A 81 -0.31 0.38 -1.24
C ALA A 81 1.16 0.02 -0.97
N HIS A 82 1.71 0.47 0.16
CA HIS A 82 3.06 0.13 0.58
C HIS A 82 3.20 -1.32 1.07
N GLU A 83 2.18 -1.90 1.71
CA GLU A 83 2.18 -3.34 2.05
C GLU A 83 2.29 -4.21 0.79
N ASP A 84 1.57 -3.86 -0.28
CA ASP A 84 1.67 -4.57 -1.56
C ASP A 84 2.98 -4.29 -2.29
N GLN A 85 3.52 -3.08 -2.16
CA GLN A 85 4.87 -2.76 -2.64
C GLN A 85 5.92 -3.65 -1.94
N GLN A 86 5.79 -3.89 -0.64
CA GLN A 86 6.73 -4.73 0.10
C GLN A 86 6.72 -6.19 -0.35
N LYS A 87 5.54 -6.74 -0.66
CA LYS A 87 5.41 -8.07 -1.29
C LYS A 87 6.10 -8.07 -2.67
N THR A 88 5.86 -7.03 -3.46
CA THR A 88 6.44 -6.89 -4.80
C THR A 88 7.97 -6.82 -4.76
N ILE A 89 8.55 -6.11 -3.77
CA ILE A 89 10.01 -6.01 -3.58
C ILE A 89 10.62 -7.40 -3.37
N HIS A 90 10.05 -8.21 -2.48
CA HIS A 90 10.50 -9.59 -2.25
C HIS A 90 10.45 -10.42 -3.53
N GLN A 91 9.33 -10.35 -4.27
CA GLN A 91 9.16 -11.09 -5.52
C GLN A 91 10.15 -10.67 -6.62
N VAL A 92 10.37 -9.35 -6.77
CA VAL A 92 11.31 -8.81 -7.75
C VAL A 92 12.73 -9.25 -7.42
N MET A 93 13.17 -9.15 -6.16
CA MET A 93 14.53 -9.55 -5.78
C MET A 93 14.75 -11.05 -5.92
N ALA A 94 13.77 -11.88 -5.51
CA ALA A 94 13.84 -13.32 -5.72
C ALA A 94 13.92 -13.68 -7.22
N THR A 95 13.14 -12.99 -8.07
CA THR A 95 13.18 -13.20 -9.53
C THR A 95 14.54 -12.79 -10.09
N ARG A 96 15.07 -11.63 -9.69
CA ARG A 96 16.38 -11.14 -10.14
C ARG A 96 17.51 -12.07 -9.73
N ALA A 97 17.47 -12.64 -8.53
CA ALA A 97 18.43 -13.65 -8.09
C ALA A 97 18.51 -14.82 -9.07
N VAL A 98 17.35 -15.36 -9.45
CA VAL A 98 17.27 -16.49 -10.40
C VAL A 98 17.68 -16.08 -11.81
N THR A 99 17.26 -14.93 -12.32
CA THR A 99 17.47 -14.56 -13.73
C THR A 99 18.82 -13.92 -14.03
N GLU A 100 19.39 -13.21 -13.06
CA GLU A 100 20.66 -12.48 -13.21
C GLU A 100 21.82 -13.19 -12.50
N GLY A 101 21.57 -14.32 -11.82
CA GLY A 101 22.60 -15.13 -11.17
C GLY A 101 23.19 -14.51 -9.89
N PHE A 102 22.44 -13.63 -9.21
CA PHE A 102 22.85 -13.08 -7.91
C PHE A 102 22.73 -14.13 -6.81
N ASP A 103 23.58 -14.03 -5.78
CA ASP A 103 23.40 -14.81 -4.55
C ASP A 103 22.01 -14.50 -3.95
N PRO A 104 21.16 -15.52 -3.72
CA PRO A 104 19.87 -15.35 -3.06
C PRO A 104 19.96 -14.61 -1.72
N ARG A 105 21.07 -14.74 -0.98
CA ARG A 105 21.29 -14.05 0.30
C ARG A 105 21.46 -12.54 0.09
N ASP A 106 22.20 -12.14 -0.92
CA ASP A 106 22.40 -10.72 -1.25
C ASP A 106 21.11 -10.10 -1.76
N ALA A 107 20.37 -10.82 -2.61
CA ALA A 107 19.05 -10.40 -3.07
C ALA A 107 18.07 -10.22 -1.91
N GLN A 108 18.12 -11.13 -0.93
CA GLN A 108 17.31 -11.03 0.28
C GLN A 108 17.69 -9.81 1.13
N ALA A 109 18.99 -9.58 1.34
CA ALA A 109 19.47 -8.43 2.09
C ALA A 109 19.03 -7.11 1.45
N GLN A 110 19.11 -7.01 0.11
CA GLN A 110 18.62 -5.85 -0.63
C GLN A 110 17.10 -5.65 -0.49
N ALA A 111 16.32 -6.75 -0.55
CA ALA A 111 14.88 -6.69 -0.33
C ALA A 111 14.54 -6.19 1.08
N ASP A 112 15.25 -6.66 2.10
CA ASP A 112 15.03 -6.26 3.48
C ASP A 112 15.37 -4.78 3.71
N ILE A 113 16.47 -4.28 3.13
CA ILE A 113 16.82 -2.86 3.16
C ILE A 113 15.72 -2.01 2.53
N ALA A 114 15.28 -2.37 1.31
CA ALA A 114 14.25 -1.62 0.60
C ALA A 114 12.90 -1.63 1.35
N ASN A 115 12.52 -2.75 1.95
CA ASN A 115 11.30 -2.86 2.75
C ASN A 115 11.37 -2.07 4.06
N ARG A 116 12.53 -2.03 4.72
CA ARG A 116 12.75 -1.18 5.91
C ARG A 116 12.65 0.30 5.56
N GLU A 117 13.11 0.71 4.39
CA GLU A 117 12.96 2.09 3.93
C GLU A 117 11.47 2.45 3.73
N VAL A 118 10.65 1.51 3.23
CA VAL A 118 9.19 1.68 3.14
C VAL A 118 8.57 1.85 4.54
N ASP A 119 8.93 1.00 5.51
CA ASP A 119 8.47 1.12 6.90
C ASP A 119 8.83 2.50 7.49
N GLN A 120 10.07 2.96 7.30
CA GLN A 120 10.53 4.26 7.81
C GLN A 120 9.74 5.43 7.22
N ARG A 121 9.51 5.42 5.90
CA ARG A 121 8.71 6.46 5.23
C ARG A 121 7.27 6.48 5.75
N MET A 122 6.66 5.29 5.92
CA MET A 122 5.29 5.18 6.42
C MET A 122 5.16 5.63 7.89
N ASN A 123 6.14 5.27 8.72
CA ASN A 123 6.22 5.73 10.10
C ASN A 123 6.31 7.27 10.16
N PHE A 124 7.19 7.86 9.36
CA PHE A 124 7.34 9.32 9.29
C PHE A 124 6.03 10.02 8.89
N VAL A 125 5.33 9.51 7.88
CA VAL A 125 4.02 10.04 7.47
C VAL A 125 3.00 9.94 8.59
N SER A 126 2.93 8.79 9.27
CA SER A 126 2.04 8.57 10.42
C SER A 126 2.34 9.53 11.56
N GLN A 127 3.62 9.79 11.86
CA GLN A 127 4.03 10.75 12.87
C GLN A 127 3.62 12.17 12.54
N ILE A 128 3.82 12.63 11.29
CA ILE A 128 3.38 13.96 10.86
C ILE A 128 1.87 14.10 11.03
N PHE A 129 1.09 13.10 10.61
CA PHE A 129 -0.35 13.10 10.79
C PHE A 129 -0.73 13.29 12.27
N ARG A 130 -0.11 12.51 13.16
CA ARG A 130 -0.36 12.61 14.60
C ARG A 130 0.06 13.97 15.15
N TRP A 131 1.24 14.49 14.81
CA TRP A 131 1.67 15.82 15.28
C TRP A 131 0.73 16.93 14.83
N LYS A 132 0.17 16.80 13.62
CA LYS A 132 -0.78 17.77 13.08
C LYS A 132 -2.13 17.74 13.83
N TYR A 133 -2.69 16.56 14.05
CA TYR A 133 -4.09 16.43 14.49
C TYR A 133 -4.28 15.99 15.95
N ASN A 134 -3.38 15.18 16.51
CA ASN A 134 -3.57 14.53 17.82
C ASN A 134 -3.61 15.52 19.01
N ARG A 135 -3.14 16.76 18.82
CA ARG A 135 -3.25 17.83 19.83
C ARG A 135 -4.61 18.53 19.87
N LYS A 136 -5.40 18.44 18.80
CA LYS A 136 -6.65 19.21 18.65
C LYS A 136 -7.88 18.32 18.50
N CYS A 137 -7.76 17.20 17.79
CA CYS A 137 -8.86 16.29 17.59
C CYS A 137 -8.41 14.85 17.36
N ASN A 138 -9.18 13.93 17.95
CA ASN A 138 -9.07 12.50 17.70
C ASN A 138 -10.48 11.91 17.44
N PRO A 139 -11.02 12.09 16.23
CA PRO A 139 -12.38 11.66 15.88
C PRO A 139 -12.61 10.15 16.06
N LEU A 140 -11.57 9.33 15.94
CA LEU A 140 -11.68 7.88 16.12
C LEU A 140 -11.78 7.47 17.59
N ARG A 141 -11.02 8.12 18.47
CA ARG A 141 -11.11 7.85 19.92
C ARG A 141 -12.37 8.44 20.52
N ASP A 142 -12.68 9.68 20.13
CA ASP A 142 -13.77 10.48 20.69
C ASP A 142 -15.00 10.46 19.74
N CYS A 143 -15.33 9.28 19.19
CA CYS A 143 -16.31 9.11 18.10
C CYS A 143 -17.77 9.46 18.47
N GLU A 144 -18.09 9.49 19.77
CA GLU A 144 -19.41 9.86 20.29
C GLU A 144 -19.59 11.37 20.48
N GLN A 145 -18.52 12.16 20.32
CA GLN A 145 -18.62 13.62 20.37
C GLN A 145 -19.44 14.17 19.20
N ASP A 146 -20.07 15.33 19.41
CA ASP A 146 -20.77 16.08 18.36
C ASP A 146 -19.75 16.68 17.36
N TRP A 147 -19.41 15.90 16.35
CA TRP A 147 -18.50 16.28 15.26
C TRP A 147 -19.19 17.06 14.13
N GLU A 148 -20.53 17.07 14.07
CA GLU A 148 -21.28 17.72 12.98
C GLU A 148 -21.03 19.22 12.91
N LYS A 149 -20.62 19.83 14.03
CA LYS A 149 -20.30 21.26 14.12
C LYS A 149 -18.83 21.56 13.85
N GLU A 150 -17.98 20.54 13.76
CA GLU A 150 -16.53 20.70 13.58
C GLU A 150 -16.15 20.83 12.10
N ALA A 151 -15.22 21.75 11.83
CA ALA A 151 -14.73 22.00 10.47
C ALA A 151 -14.08 20.72 9.89
N GLY A 152 -14.62 20.23 8.77
CA GLY A 152 -14.19 18.98 8.12
C GLY A 152 -15.07 17.76 8.39
N PHE A 153 -16.10 17.90 9.24
CA PHE A 153 -17.09 16.86 9.58
C PHE A 153 -18.54 17.37 9.52
N GLY A 154 -18.78 18.48 8.80
CA GLY A 154 -20.09 19.14 8.73
C GLY A 154 -21.19 18.36 8.00
N ASP A 155 -20.86 17.20 7.43
CA ASP A 155 -21.79 16.30 6.77
C ASP A 155 -21.96 14.99 7.58
N GLU A 156 -23.20 14.55 7.74
CA GLU A 156 -23.59 13.32 8.45
C GLU A 156 -22.84 12.08 7.94
N THR A 157 -22.52 12.06 6.64
CA THR A 157 -21.76 10.97 6.01
C THR A 157 -20.33 10.86 6.55
N SER A 158 -19.62 11.98 6.76
CA SER A 158 -18.28 11.99 7.33
C SER A 158 -18.26 11.54 8.79
N VAL A 159 -19.26 11.94 9.58
CA VAL A 159 -19.40 11.51 10.99
C VAL A 159 -19.69 10.02 11.06
N THR A 160 -20.64 9.54 10.23
CA THR A 160 -20.99 8.11 10.14
C THR A 160 -19.78 7.26 9.72
N PHE A 161 -18.98 7.75 8.77
CA PHE A 161 -17.75 7.08 8.36
C PHE A 161 -16.78 6.91 9.55
N VAL A 162 -16.51 7.98 10.29
CA VAL A 162 -15.58 7.92 11.44
C VAL A 162 -16.07 6.95 12.50
N ARG A 163 -17.36 6.98 12.85
CA ARG A 163 -17.96 6.04 13.82
C ARG A 163 -17.83 4.59 13.35
N SER A 164 -18.12 4.33 12.07
CA SER A 164 -18.00 3.00 11.47
C SER A 164 -16.55 2.49 11.50
N VAL A 165 -15.57 3.35 11.18
CA VAL A 165 -14.15 3.01 11.25
C VAL A 165 -13.71 2.76 12.70
N ALA A 166 -14.13 3.61 13.64
CA ALA A 166 -13.81 3.44 15.05
C ALA A 166 -14.36 2.12 15.61
N GLN A 167 -15.59 1.76 15.26
CA GLN A 167 -16.19 0.48 15.60
C GLN A 167 -15.42 -0.68 14.97
N LEU A 168 -15.12 -0.62 13.67
CA LEU A 168 -14.37 -1.66 12.97
C LEU A 168 -12.98 -1.90 13.60
N VAL A 169 -12.28 -0.83 13.99
CA VAL A 169 -10.99 -0.96 14.67
C VAL A 169 -11.14 -1.62 16.05
N LYS A 170 -12.15 -1.24 16.84
CA LYS A 170 -12.43 -1.84 18.15
C LYS A 170 -12.74 -3.33 18.02
N GLU A 171 -13.57 -3.72 17.05
CA GLU A 171 -13.92 -5.13 16.79
C GLU A 171 -12.74 -5.98 16.33
N ASN A 172 -11.74 -5.36 15.70
CA ASN A 172 -10.58 -6.05 15.10
C ASN A 172 -9.25 -5.75 15.82
N ILE A 173 -9.29 -5.29 17.07
CA ILE A 173 -8.09 -4.81 17.77
C ILE A 173 -7.03 -5.90 17.91
N ASP A 174 -7.42 -7.12 18.26
CA ASP A 174 -6.51 -8.26 18.43
C ASP A 174 -5.80 -8.62 17.13
N TYR A 175 -6.55 -8.60 16.02
CA TYR A 175 -6.01 -8.80 14.69
C TYR A 175 -4.96 -7.73 14.35
N LEU A 176 -5.28 -6.45 14.59
CA LEU A 176 -4.37 -5.35 14.31
C LEU A 176 -3.10 -5.42 15.17
N GLN A 177 -3.22 -5.77 16.46
CA GLN A 177 -2.06 -5.96 17.34
C GLN A 177 -1.16 -7.10 16.85
N GLN A 178 -1.74 -8.22 16.41
CA GLN A 178 -0.99 -9.30 15.81
C GLN A 178 -0.26 -8.85 14.54
N ARG A 179 -0.90 -8.03 13.70
CA ARG A 179 -0.29 -7.52 12.46
C ARG A 179 0.87 -6.57 12.69
N GLN A 180 0.81 -5.73 13.73
CA GLN A 180 1.89 -4.82 14.09
C GLN A 180 3.20 -5.56 14.44
N GLY A 181 3.11 -6.78 14.97
CA GLY A 181 4.28 -7.59 15.34
C GLY A 181 4.93 -8.35 14.17
N ILE A 182 4.43 -8.23 12.95
CA ILE A 182 4.94 -9.00 11.81
C ILE A 182 6.26 -8.41 11.32
N SER A 183 7.31 -9.22 11.36
CA SER A 183 8.62 -8.87 10.80
C SER A 183 8.63 -8.92 9.27
N ILE A 184 9.44 -8.05 8.66
CA ILE A 184 9.76 -8.10 7.23
C ILE A 184 10.55 -9.37 6.98
N SER A 185 9.95 -10.32 6.29
CA SER A 185 10.64 -11.48 5.75
C SER A 185 9.84 -12.09 4.60
N PRO A 186 10.49 -12.82 3.68
CA PRO A 186 9.80 -13.48 2.58
C PRO A 186 8.75 -14.48 3.07
N ALA A 187 9.03 -15.17 4.18
CA ALA A 187 8.14 -16.15 4.79
C ALA A 187 6.84 -15.50 5.32
N ASN A 188 6.88 -14.21 5.65
CA ASN A 188 5.73 -13.47 6.18
C ASN A 188 4.93 -12.72 5.12
N GLN A 189 5.26 -12.80 3.83
CA GLN A 189 4.58 -12.04 2.77
C GLN A 189 3.06 -12.23 2.75
N GLY A 190 2.58 -13.45 2.99
CA GLY A 190 1.14 -13.76 3.08
C GLY A 190 0.43 -13.11 4.28
N LYS A 191 1.19 -12.51 5.20
CA LYS A 191 0.69 -11.89 6.42
C LYS A 191 0.82 -10.36 6.41
N TYR A 192 1.27 -9.74 5.31
CA TYR A 192 1.51 -8.29 5.26
C TYR A 192 0.25 -7.43 5.22
N THR A 193 -0.93 -8.00 4.93
CA THR A 193 -2.19 -7.27 4.96
C THR A 193 -2.40 -6.63 6.33
N ALA A 194 -2.58 -5.31 6.34
CA ALA A 194 -2.72 -4.45 7.51
C ALA A 194 -1.48 -4.35 8.41
N ARG A 195 -0.30 -4.80 7.98
CA ARG A 195 0.96 -4.66 8.74
C ARG A 195 1.39 -3.21 8.97
N LEU A 196 1.20 -2.33 7.99
CA LEU A 196 1.50 -0.91 8.07
C LEU A 196 0.29 -0.09 8.50
N VAL A 197 -0.91 -0.55 8.12
CA VAL A 197 -2.18 0.08 8.54
C VAL A 197 -2.38 -0.05 10.05
N ALA A 198 -2.10 -1.23 10.63
CA ALA A 198 -2.38 -1.48 12.05
C ALA A 198 -1.65 -0.54 13.00
N PRO A 199 -0.31 -0.31 12.90
CA PRO A 199 0.37 0.67 13.74
C PRO A 199 -0.23 2.07 13.64
N PHE A 200 -0.67 2.50 12.45
CA PHE A 200 -1.32 3.80 12.26
C PHE A 200 -2.68 3.86 12.96
N LEU A 201 -3.55 2.86 12.76
CA LEU A 201 -4.88 2.83 13.37
C LEU A 201 -4.79 2.67 14.90
N LEU A 202 -3.95 1.78 15.41
CA LEU A 202 -3.81 1.59 16.86
C LEU A 202 -3.24 2.83 17.57
N SER A 203 -2.52 3.68 16.83
CA SER A 203 -1.95 4.92 17.38
C SER A 203 -2.97 5.94 17.87
N PHE A 204 -4.26 5.78 17.52
CA PHE A 204 -5.34 6.65 18.00
C PHE A 204 -5.84 6.30 19.41
N TRP A 205 -5.60 5.06 19.89
CA TRP A 205 -6.05 4.59 21.19
C TRP A 205 -4.93 4.34 22.19
N LEU A 206 -3.74 3.96 21.73
CA LEU A 206 -2.60 3.68 22.60
C LEU A 206 -1.78 4.96 22.85
N PRO A 207 -1.56 5.36 24.13
CA PRO A 207 -0.50 6.30 24.46
C PRO A 207 0.85 5.65 24.10
N GLN A 208 1.72 6.40 23.44
CA GLN A 208 3.14 6.07 23.28
C GLN A 208 3.94 7.08 24.07
#